data_AF-A0A967HRH2-F1
#
_entry.id   AF-A0A967HRH2-F1
#
_cell.length_a   1.000
_cell.length_b   1.000
_cell.length_c   1.000
_cell.angle_alpha   90.00
_cell.angle_beta   90.00
_cell.angle_gamma   90.00
#
_symmetry.space_group_name_H-M   'P 1'
#
loop_
_entity.id
_entity.type
_entity.pdbx_description
1 polymer ?
#
loop_
_entity_poly.entity_id
_entity_poly.type
_entity_poly.pdbx_seq_one_letter_code
_entity_poly.pdbx_strand_id
1 'polypeptide(L)' 'SDSINVDGVCQTVVELGRGNFKVQTIATTLSRTTLGEYRRGRKVNLERPIAAGARFGG' A
#
# COMPACT_ATOMS: atom_id res chain seq x y z
N SER A 1 -7.76 11.92 2.20
CA SER A 1 -7.66 10.56 1.65
C SER A 1 -6.21 10.19 1.76
N ASP A 2 -5.90 9.27 2.67
CA ASP A 2 -4.52 8.88 2.93
C ASP A 2 -4.18 7.68 2.05
N SER A 3 -3.00 7.72 1.44
CA SER A 3 -2.44 6.58 0.72
C SER A 3 -1.23 6.02 1.46
N ILE A 4 -0.89 4.77 1.17
CA ILE A 4 0.26 4.08 1.70
C ILE A 4 0.80 3.13 0.64
N ASN A 5 2.12 3.06 0.50
CA ASN A 5 2.76 2.08 -0.35
C ASN A 5 3.00 0.82 0.46
N VAL A 6 2.52 -0.32 -0.05
CA VAL A 6 2.79 -1.65 0.49
C VAL A 6 3.66 -2.38 -0.53
N ASP A 7 4.93 -2.62 -0.19
CA ASP A 7 5.93 -3.17 -1.10
C ASP A 7 5.95 -2.47 -2.47
N GLY A 8 5.90 -1.14 -2.44
CA GLY A 8 5.92 -0.27 -3.63
C GLY A 8 4.57 -0.11 -4.34
N VAL A 9 3.51 -0.84 -3.94
CA VAL A 9 2.18 -0.70 -4.53
C VAL A 9 1.37 0.34 -3.76
N CYS A 10 1.01 1.44 -4.41
CA CYS A 10 0.18 2.49 -3.79
C CYS A 10 -1.25 1.98 -3.53
N GLN A 11 -1.70 2.10 -2.29
CA GLN A 11 -3.02 1.72 -1.82
C GLN A 11 -3.71 2.90 -1.13
N THR A 12 -5.03 3.00 -1.31
CA THR A 12 -5.85 3.97 -0.57
C THR A 12 -6.30 3.36 0.76
N VAL A 13 -6.07 4.07 1.85
CA VAL A 13 -6.53 3.68 3.18
C VAL A 13 -8.03 3.98 3.30
N VAL A 14 -8.81 2.95 3.65
CA VAL A 14 -10.27 3.06 3.82
C VAL A 14 -10.69 3.07 5.29
N GLU A 15 -9.84 2.58 6.19
CA GLU A 15 -10.10 2.56 7.63
C GLU A 15 -8.77 2.62 8.40
N LEU A 16 -8.75 3.38 9.49
CA LEU A 16 -7.63 3.47 10.43
C LEU A 16 -8.05 2.89 11.79
N GLY A 17 -7.20 2.04 12.35
CA GLY A 17 -7.34 1.49 13.69
C GLY A 17 -6.11 1.81 14.55
N ARG A 18 -6.11 1.34 15.80
CA ARG A 18 -4.92 1.44 16.66
C ARG A 18 -3.84 0.48 16.15
N GLY A 19 -2.79 1.04 15.56
CA GLY A 19 -1.64 0.28 15.04
C GLY A 19 -1.93 -0.56 13.79
N ASN A 20 -3.05 -0.32 13.11
CA ASN A 20 -3.41 -1.02 11.88
C ASN A 20 -4.21 -0.11 10.94
N PHE A 21 -4.27 -0.50 9.68
CA PHE A 21 -5.05 0.16 8.65
C PHE A 21 -5.65 -0.88 7.71
N LYS A 22 -6.73 -0.52 7.01
CA LYS A 22 -7.31 -1.33 5.94
C LYS A 22 -7.21 -0.59 4.61
N VAL A 23 -6.98 -1.36 3.56
CA VAL A 23 -6.97 -0.91 2.17
C VAL A 23 -7.93 -1.77 1.37
N GLN A 24 -8.44 -1.21 0.28
CA GLN A 24 -9.19 -1.98 -0.73
C GLN A 24 -8.37 -2.05 -2.01
N THR A 25 -8.27 -3.24 -2.57
CA THR A 25 -7.48 -3.52 -3.77
C THR A 25 -8.37 -4.18 -4.82
N ILE A 26 -8.33 -3.70 -6.05
CA ILE A 26 -9.08 -4.27 -7.16
C ILE A 26 -8.40 -5.52 -7.72
N ALA A 27 -9.17 -6.38 -8.38
CA ALA A 27 -8.69 -7.65 -8.93
C ALA A 27 -7.47 -7.48 -9.86
N THR A 28 -7.45 -6.43 -10.70
CA THR A 28 -6.33 -6.15 -11.60
C THR A 28 -5.03 -5.82 -10.85
N THR A 29 -5.11 -5.13 -9.72
CA THR A 29 -3.92 -4.85 -8.89
C THR A 29 -3.43 -6.12 -8.22
N LEU A 30 -4.34 -6.96 -7.72
CA LEU A 30 -3.97 -8.28 -7.16
C LEU A 30 -3.31 -9.18 -8.20
N SER A 31 -3.78 -9.18 -9.44
CA SER A 31 -3.23 -10.04 -10.50
C SER A 31 -1.92 -9.54 -11.11
N ARG A 32 -1.61 -8.24 -10.97
CA ARG A 32 -0.42 -7.61 -11.56
C ARG A 32 0.68 -7.28 -10.56
N THR A 33 0.47 -7.56 -9.27
CA THR A 33 1.43 -7.26 -8.20
C THR A 33 1.57 -8.45 -7.27
N THR A 34 2.60 -8.42 -6.42
CA THR A 34 2.83 -9.47 -5.42
C THR A 34 1.71 -9.56 -4.37
N LEU A 35 0.86 -8.53 -4.24
CA LEU A 35 -0.24 -8.48 -3.26
C LEU A 35 -1.21 -9.66 -3.38
N GLY A 36 -1.42 -10.19 -4.59
CA GLY A 36 -2.30 -11.35 -4.82
C GLY A 36 -1.85 -12.63 -4.08
N GLU A 37 -0.58 -12.70 -3.69
CA GLU A 37 0.02 -13.86 -3.02
C GLU A 37 0.11 -13.66 -1.49
N TYR A 38 -0.39 -12.55 -0.96
CA TYR A 38 -0.19 -12.20 0.44
C TYR A 38 -1.01 -13.09 1.35
N ARG A 39 -0.38 -13.53 2.44
CA ARG A 39 -0.99 -14.33 3.49
C ARG A 39 -0.76 -13.65 4.83
N ARG A 40 -1.65 -13.92 5.79
CA ARG A 40 -1.53 -13.39 7.15
C ARG A 40 -0.16 -13.77 7.73
N GLY A 41 0.48 -12.81 8.41
CA GLY A 41 1.82 -12.98 8.99
C GLY A 41 2.98 -12.62 8.06
N ARG A 42 2.73 -12.37 6.76
CA ARG A 42 3.75 -11.83 5.84
C ARG A 42 4.21 -10.45 6.32
N LYS A 43 5.52 -10.26 6.41
CA LYS A 43 6.12 -8.93 6.59
C LYS A 43 6.11 -8.19 5.25
N VAL A 44 5.88 -6.89 5.31
CA VAL A 44 5.78 -6.00 4.14
C VAL A 44 6.56 -4.73 4.42
N ASN A 45 7.08 -4.10 3.39
CA ASN A 45 7.63 -2.76 3.48
C ASN A 45 6.50 -1.74 3.40
N LEU A 46 6.49 -0.78 4.33
CA LEU A 46 5.52 0.30 4.37
C LEU A 46 6.24 1.62 4.15
N GLU A 47 5.80 2.36 3.15
CA GLU A 47 6.33 3.67 2.83
C GLU A 47 5.19 4.69 2.76
N ARG A 48 5.46 5.91 3.22
CA ARG A 48 4.56 7.01 2.95
C ARG A 48 4.58 7.29 1.45
N PRO A 49 3.42 7.47 0.82
CA PRO A 49 3.35 7.80 -0.59
C PRO A 49 4.08 9.12 -0.81
N ILE A 50 4.83 9.20 -1.89
CA ILE A 50 5.45 10.44 -2.31
C ILE A 50 4.30 11.37 -2.74
N ALA A 51 4.16 12.51 -2.06
CA ALA A 51 3.21 13.54 -2.48
C ALA A 51 3.54 13.94 -3.93
N ALA A 52 2.53 14.15 -4.78
CA ALA A 52 2.66 14.36 -6.23
C ALA A 52 3.50 15.59 -6.68
N GLY A 53 4.29 16.21 -5.80
CA GLY A 53 5.27 17.26 -6.11
C GLY A 53 6.60 17.12 -5.34
N ALA A 54 6.81 16.03 -4.59
CA ALA A 54 8.08 15.79 -3.92
C ALA A 54 9.09 15.27 -4.96
N ARG A 55 10.22 15.98 -5.09
CA ARG A 55 11.31 15.63 -6.02
C ARG A 55 11.81 14.21 -5.71
N PHE A 56 11.92 13.41 -6.76
CA PHE A 56 12.68 12.16 -6.75
C PHE A 56 14.15 12.50 -6.55
N GLY A 57 14.68 12.31 -5.34
CA GLY A 57 16.11 12.26 -5.10
C GLY A 57 16.60 10.84 -5.38
N GLY A 58 17.46 10.70 -6.38
CA GLY A 58 18.31 9.50 -6.54
C GLY A 58 19.52 9.57 -5.63
#